data_AF-A0A2M8PWV6-F1
#
_entry.id   AF-A0A2M8PWV6-F1
#
_cell.length_a   1.000
_cell.length_b   1.000
_cell.length_c   1.000
_cell.angle_alpha   90.00
_cell.angle_beta   90.00
_cell.angle_gamma   90.00
#
_symmetry.space_group_name_H-M   'P 1'
#
loop_
_entity.id
_entity.type
_entity.pdbx_description
1 polymer ?
#
loop_
_entity_poly.entity_id
_entity_poly.type
_entity_poly.pdbx_seq_one_letter_code
_entity_poly.pdbx_strand_id
1 'polypeptide(L)' 'MSDLIGRQIGQYTVTGVLGTGGMATVYRARQGNIERDVAIKVIQ' A
#
# COMPACT_ATOMS: atom_id res chain seq x y z
N MET A 1 -0.01 -13.04 7.47
CA MET A 1 0.34 -11.87 6.63
C MET A 1 -0.31 -10.66 7.26
N SER A 2 0.46 -9.69 7.73
CA SER A 2 -0.05 -8.47 8.35
C SER A 2 -0.84 -7.69 7.32
N ASP A 3 -2.15 -7.56 7.52
CA ASP A 3 -2.98 -6.69 6.69
C ASP A 3 -2.55 -5.24 6.92
N LEU A 4 -2.09 -4.59 5.86
CA LEU A 4 -1.66 -3.21 5.86
C LEU A 4 -2.80 -2.26 5.49
N ILE A 5 -3.96 -2.76 5.06
CA ILE A 5 -5.12 -1.92 4.71
C ILE A 5 -5.54 -1.07 5.91
N GLY A 6 -5.78 0.22 5.65
CA GLY A 6 -6.09 1.23 6.65
C GLY A 6 -4.88 1.77 7.42
N ARG A 7 -3.69 1.18 7.25
CA ARG A 7 -2.48 1.68 7.91
C ARG A 7 -1.89 2.87 7.16
N GLN A 8 -1.34 3.78 7.93
CA GLN A 8 -0.53 4.88 7.41
C GLN A 8 0.96 4.49 7.42
N ILE A 9 1.61 4.63 6.27
CA ILE A 9 3.04 4.42 6.08
C ILE A 9 3.61 5.75 5.60
N GLY A 10 4.19 6.53 6.52
CA GLY A 10 4.59 7.91 6.24
C GLY A 10 3.39 8.76 5.80
N GLN A 11 3.45 9.33 4.59
CA GLN A 11 2.39 10.16 4.01
C GLN A 11 1.33 9.38 3.22
N TYR A 12 1.41 8.05 3.24
CA TYR A 12 0.56 7.18 2.42
C TYR A 12 -0.40 6.38 3.31
N THR A 13 -1.68 6.41 2.99
CA THR A 13 -2.70 5.55 3.62
C THR A 13 -3.00 4.39 2.70
N VAL A 14 -2.75 3.16 3.16
CA VAL A 14 -3.01 1.94 2.37
C VAL A 14 -4.51 1.71 2.27
N THR A 15 -5.02 1.53 1.05
CA THR A 15 -6.45 1.46 0.76
C THR A 15 -6.90 0.11 0.20
N GLY A 16 -5.97 -0.75 -0.23
CA GLY A 16 -6.31 -2.08 -0.72
C GLY A 16 -5.12 -2.84 -1.29
N VAL A 17 -5.31 -4.11 -1.60
CA VAL A 17 -4.32 -4.94 -2.32
C VAL A 17 -4.54 -4.77 -3.83
N LEU A 18 -3.45 -4.55 -4.58
CA LEU A 18 -3.44 -4.57 -6.04
C LEU A 18 -3.03 -5.93 -6.58
N GLY A 19 -2.17 -6.66 -5.87
CA GLY A 19 -1.78 -8.02 -6.22
C GLY A 19 -0.76 -8.61 -5.27
N THR A 20 -0.67 -9.93 -5.29
CA THR A 20 0.30 -10.72 -4.52
C THR A 20 1.14 -11.55 -5.47
N GLY A 21 2.45 -11.66 -5.20
CA GLY A 21 3.35 -12.56 -5.88
C GLY A 21 4.32 -13.22 -4.89
N GLY A 22 5.12 -14.18 -5.37
CA GLY A 22 5.96 -15.00 -4.48
C GLY A 22 6.94 -14.24 -3.58
N MET A 23 7.35 -13.03 -3.97
CA MET A 23 8.30 -12.22 -3.19
C MET A 23 7.68 -11.01 -2.50
N ALA A 24 6.46 -10.60 -2.89
CA ALA A 24 5.94 -9.30 -2.48
C ALA A 24 4.42 -9.20 -2.58
N THR A 25 3.86 -8.31 -1.77
CA THR A 25 2.48 -7.81 -1.95
C THR A 25 2.53 -6.35 -2.40
N VAL A 26 1.74 -6.03 -3.42
CA VAL A 26 1.57 -4.66 -3.92
C VAL A 26 0.24 -4.13 -3.43
N TYR A 27 0.28 -2.98 -2.77
CA TYR A 27 -0.88 -2.29 -2.22
C TYR A 27 -1.18 -1.00 -2.99
N ARG A 28 -2.45 -0.65 -3.08
CA ARG A 28 -2.90 0.72 -3.41
C ARG A 28 -2.80 1.55 -2.14
N ALA A 29 -2.30 2.76 -2.26
CA ALA A 29 -2.31 3.74 -1.19
C ALA A 29 -2.66 5.13 -1.71
N ARG A 30 -3.20 5.99 -0.84
CA ARG A 30 -3.49 7.39 -1.11
C ARG A 30 -2.40 8.25 -0.47
N GLN A 31 -1.76 9.10 -1.25
CA GLN A 31 -0.87 10.13 -0.76
C GLN A 31 -1.70 11.37 -0.37
N GLY A 32 -1.78 11.68 0.92
CA GLY A 32 -2.75 12.66 1.44
C GLY A 32 -2.52 14.11 1.01
N ASN A 33 -1.26 14.53 0.83
CA ASN A 33 -0.93 15.94 0.55
C ASN A 33 -1.22 16.39 -0.89
N ILE A 34 -1.22 15.48 -1.86
CA ILE A 34 -1.46 15.77 -3.28
C ILE A 34 -2.59 14.93 -3.87
N GLU A 35 -3.36 14.26 -3.02
CA GLU A 35 -4.54 13.46 -3.39
C GLU A 35 -4.27 12.48 -4.55
N ARG A 36 -3.12 11.81 -4.50
CA ARG A 36 -2.67 10.91 -5.58
C ARG A 36 -2.69 9.46 -5.13
N ASP A 37 -3.19 8.59 -5.99
CA ASP A 37 -3.07 7.14 -5.79
C ASP A 37 -1.68 6.64 -6.21
N VAL A 38 -1.09 5.82 -5.36
CA VAL A 38 0.25 5.22 -5.55
C VAL A 38 0.22 3.72 -5.28
N ALA A 39 1.22 3.01 -5.79
CA ALA A 39 1.44 1.61 -5.49
C ALA A 39 2.60 1.46 -4.50
N ILE A 40 2.41 0.70 -3.42
CA ILE A 40 3.45 0.36 -2.45
C ILE A 40 3.76 -1.14 -2.60
N LYS A 41 5.00 -1.47 -2.97
CA LYS A 41 5.48 -2.85 -3.03
C LYS A 41 6.18 -3.21 -1.72
N VAL A 42 5.62 -4.15 -0.97
CA VAL A 42 6.18 -4.64 0.29
C VAL A 42 6.76 -6.03 0.05
N ILE A 43 8.07 -6.14 0.23
CA ILE A 43 8.79 -7.42 0.18
C ILE A 43 8.63 -8.11 1.54
N GLN A 44 8.43 -9.43 1.55
CA GLN A 44 8.38 -10.22 2.79
C GLN A 44 9.76 -10.39 3.43
#